data_AF-A0A381XWY9-F1
#
_entry.id   AF-A0A381XWY9-F1
#
_cell.length_a   1.000
_cell.length_b   1.000
_cell.length_c   1.000
_cell.angle_alpha   90.00
_cell.angle_beta   90.00
_cell.angle_gamma   90.00
#
_symmetry.space_group_name_H-M   'P 1'
#
loop_
_entity.id
_entity.type
_entity.pdbx_description
1 polymer ?
#
loop_
_entity_poly.entity_id
_entity_poly.type
_entity_poly.pdbx_seq_one_letter_code
_entity_poly.pdbx_strand_id
1 'polypeptide(L)'
;MKLRIFFTLAFCSLLTGQKSQFSIGISSYYGKGVTPIQQFGQSQYYDYKYSEHFLDVTGWRGDWTLWTSLELSSPPRIGTSFAGLRKFRIFREGSSYSFMVGDLYGQIGRGLGLNLWENQTIDWDSSLRGVWISARPRDMLKVDIVAGKAGGGRHLGAGPGIDPRIRDFEEDETVALLSGRMEQLMPGVNLGAYLMFMNGNRQWFSVRRGEDLDTVKVSSFKPGVIAEMSGNNFDLFFETVFRSNTIKDVDSLYSVTAFKWYPYESKQSGRGLYFSGSFFPGQWGITVELKDYLFDTS
;
A
#
# COMPACT_ATOMS: atom_id res chain seq x y z
N MET A 1 -1.31 4.25 30.93
CA MET A 1 0.06 3.90 30.48
C MET A 1 0.60 2.55 30.98
N LYS A 2 -0.14 1.76 31.79
CA LYS A 2 0.38 0.52 32.42
C LYS A 2 0.00 -0.80 31.75
N LEU A 3 -0.89 -0.80 30.74
CA LEU A 3 -1.39 -2.04 30.11
C LEU A 3 -0.67 -2.41 28.79
N ARG A 4 0.10 -1.48 28.19
CA ARG A 4 0.73 -1.68 26.88
C ARG A 4 2.14 -2.31 26.95
N ILE A 5 2.84 -2.14 28.07
CA ILE A 5 4.18 -2.72 28.29
C ILE A 5 4.10 -4.23 28.62
N PHE A 6 2.94 -4.70 29.10
CA PHE A 6 2.76 -6.08 29.53
C PHE A 6 2.73 -7.06 28.35
N PHE A 7 2.22 -6.67 27.19
CA PHE A 7 2.19 -7.53 25.99
C PHE A 7 3.60 -7.76 25.42
N THR A 8 4.48 -6.76 25.49
CA THR A 8 5.88 -6.88 25.01
C THR A 8 6.71 -7.78 25.91
N LEU A 9 6.49 -7.74 27.23
CA LEU A 9 7.19 -8.60 28.20
C LEU A 9 6.60 -10.02 28.28
N ALA A 10 5.27 -10.18 28.10
CA ALA A 10 4.63 -11.49 28.08
C ALA A 10 5.02 -12.32 26.85
N PHE A 11 5.30 -11.67 25.71
CA PHE A 11 5.88 -12.35 24.57
C PHE A 11 7.27 -12.89 24.89
N CYS A 12 8.07 -12.26 25.76
CA CYS A 12 9.39 -12.77 26.16
C CYS A 12 9.32 -13.97 27.13
N SER A 13 8.31 -14.07 28.01
CA SER A 13 8.27 -15.09 29.06
C SER A 13 7.71 -16.45 28.62
N LEU A 14 7.01 -16.53 27.49
CA LEU A 14 6.46 -17.80 26.95
C LEU A 14 7.47 -18.54 26.03
N LEU A 15 8.76 -18.14 26.04
CA LEU A 15 9.74 -18.47 25.01
C LEU A 15 10.94 -19.33 25.45
N THR A 16 10.78 -20.23 26.42
CA THR A 16 11.85 -21.17 26.79
C THR A 16 12.02 -22.27 25.74
N GLY A 17 13.22 -22.42 25.13
CA GLY A 17 13.63 -23.64 24.39
C GLY A 17 14.07 -23.49 22.92
N GLN A 18 13.94 -22.33 22.29
CA GLN A 18 14.44 -22.08 20.93
C GLN A 18 15.39 -20.88 20.92
N LYS A 19 16.45 -20.93 20.11
CA LYS A 19 17.39 -19.82 19.93
C LYS A 19 16.61 -18.60 19.44
N SER A 20 16.56 -17.58 20.28
CA SER A 20 15.94 -16.31 19.96
C SER A 20 17.03 -15.34 19.50
N GLN A 21 16.80 -14.64 18.41
CA GLN A 21 17.68 -13.61 17.88
C GLN A 21 16.93 -12.30 17.83
N PHE A 22 17.64 -11.19 17.98
CA PHE A 22 17.05 -9.87 17.81
C PHE A 22 18.03 -8.92 17.11
N SER A 23 17.48 -7.93 16.44
CA SER A 23 18.18 -6.83 15.80
C SER A 23 17.50 -5.54 16.19
N ILE A 24 18.31 -4.51 16.44
CA ILE A 24 17.84 -3.16 16.77
C ILE A 24 18.54 -2.20 15.80
N GLY A 25 17.75 -1.44 15.07
CA GLY A 25 18.20 -0.37 14.19
C GLY A 25 17.78 0.98 14.75
N ILE A 26 18.70 1.95 14.73
CA ILE A 26 18.39 3.35 15.03
C ILE A 26 18.74 4.17 13.81
N SER A 27 17.77 4.95 13.34
CA SER A 27 17.96 5.91 12.25
C SER A 27 17.59 7.29 12.74
N SER A 28 18.39 8.31 12.41
CA SER A 28 18.14 9.68 12.84
C SER A 28 18.44 10.63 11.70
N TYR A 29 17.47 11.46 11.36
CA TYR A 29 17.55 12.45 10.30
C TYR A 29 17.23 13.82 10.89
N TYR A 30 18.20 14.72 10.84
CA TYR A 30 18.00 16.10 11.24
C TYR A 30 18.67 17.02 10.23
N GLY A 31 18.07 18.17 9.96
CA GLY A 31 18.62 19.06 8.97
C GLY A 31 17.74 20.24 8.62
N LYS A 32 18.13 20.92 7.56
CA LYS A 32 17.36 21.98 6.91
C LYS A 32 16.95 21.50 5.53
N GLY A 33 15.74 21.84 5.13
CA GLY A 33 15.22 21.61 3.78
C GLY A 33 14.57 22.88 3.25
N VAL A 34 14.20 22.84 1.98
CA VAL A 34 13.51 23.93 1.29
C VAL A 34 12.27 23.36 0.62
N THR A 35 11.11 23.98 0.84
CA THR A 35 9.86 23.58 0.20
C THR A 35 9.33 24.67 -0.74
N PRO A 36 8.93 24.35 -1.98
CA PRO A 36 8.31 25.31 -2.87
C PRO A 36 6.84 25.52 -2.50
N ILE A 37 6.41 26.78 -2.37
CA ILE A 37 4.99 27.14 -2.41
C ILE A 37 4.78 27.87 -3.73
N GLN A 38 4.03 27.26 -4.64
CA GLN A 38 3.67 27.90 -5.91
C GLN A 38 2.50 28.85 -5.66
N GLN A 39 2.77 30.15 -5.70
CA GLN A 39 1.74 31.17 -5.85
C GLN A 39 1.75 31.66 -7.29
N PHE A 40 0.58 31.95 -7.87
CA PHE A 40 0.49 32.45 -9.25
C PHE A 40 1.31 33.75 -9.38
N GLY A 41 2.38 33.72 -10.18
CA GLY A 41 3.29 34.86 -10.35
C GLY A 41 4.40 35.00 -9.29
N GLN A 42 4.48 34.13 -8.28
CA GLN A 42 5.57 34.09 -7.30
C GLN A 42 5.94 32.65 -6.91
N SER A 43 7.13 32.19 -7.32
CA SER A 43 7.73 30.98 -6.78
C SER A 43 8.51 31.35 -5.52
N GLN A 44 7.95 31.09 -4.35
CA GLN A 44 8.64 31.30 -3.08
C GLN A 44 9.09 29.96 -2.50
N TYR A 45 10.30 29.95 -1.97
CA TYR A 45 10.91 28.81 -1.31
C TYR A 45 10.98 29.10 0.19
N TYR A 46 10.52 28.16 1.00
CA TYR A 46 10.52 28.29 2.45
C TYR A 46 11.50 27.30 3.07
N ASP A 47 12.44 27.84 3.84
CA ASP A 47 13.34 27.04 4.65
C ASP A 47 12.56 26.39 5.79
N TYR A 48 12.83 25.11 6.03
CA TYR A 48 12.32 24.39 7.18
C TYR A 48 13.42 23.57 7.84
N LYS A 49 13.21 23.25 9.11
CA LYS A 49 14.04 22.30 9.87
C LYS A 49 13.23 21.04 10.11
N TYR A 50 13.90 19.90 10.15
CA TYR A 50 13.29 18.62 10.48
C TYR A 50 14.13 17.85 11.49
N SER A 51 13.46 16.99 12.25
CA SER A 51 14.05 16.05 13.20
C SER A 51 13.18 14.80 13.25
N GLU A 52 13.69 13.69 12.74
CA GLU A 52 13.04 12.38 12.66
C GLU A 52 13.96 11.32 13.24
N HIS A 53 13.44 10.53 14.17
CA HIS A 53 14.18 9.43 14.77
C HIS A 53 13.33 8.17 14.73
N PHE A 54 13.93 7.09 14.24
CA PHE A 54 13.30 5.78 14.12
C PHE A 54 14.08 4.77 14.95
N LEU A 55 13.35 3.92 15.67
CA LEU A 55 13.87 2.76 16.36
C LEU A 55 13.14 1.52 15.85
N ASP A 56 13.84 0.72 15.07
CA ASP A 56 13.34 -0.52 14.52
C ASP A 56 13.84 -1.69 15.35
N VAL A 57 12.94 -2.60 15.73
CA VAL A 57 13.28 -3.82 16.46
C VAL A 57 12.72 -5.01 15.71
N THR A 58 13.57 -5.96 15.40
CA THR A 58 13.19 -7.25 14.81
C THR A 58 13.61 -8.37 15.74
N GLY A 59 12.71 -9.30 16.05
CA GLY A 59 12.99 -10.51 16.80
C GLY A 59 12.62 -11.74 15.98
N TRP A 60 13.44 -12.78 16.06
CA TRP A 60 13.21 -14.08 15.42
C TRP A 60 13.20 -15.19 16.46
N ARG A 61 12.27 -16.13 16.31
CA ARG A 61 12.24 -17.36 17.09
C ARG A 61 11.54 -18.48 16.33
N GLY A 62 12.33 -19.48 15.93
CA GLY A 62 11.85 -20.55 15.06
C GLY A 62 11.26 -19.96 13.79
N ASP A 63 10.03 -20.34 13.47
CA ASP A 63 9.27 -19.87 12.30
C ASP A 63 8.68 -18.46 12.46
N TRP A 64 8.80 -17.83 13.64
CA TRP A 64 8.17 -16.55 13.95
C TRP A 64 9.16 -15.39 13.83
N THR A 65 8.68 -14.31 13.24
CA THR A 65 9.35 -13.01 13.18
C THR A 65 8.42 -11.94 13.75
N LEU A 66 8.94 -11.13 14.68
CA LEU A 66 8.31 -9.93 15.15
C LEU A 66 9.09 -8.73 14.62
N TRP A 67 8.43 -7.76 14.03
CA TRP A 67 9.02 -6.48 13.64
C TRP A 67 8.19 -5.33 14.20
N THR A 68 8.85 -4.29 14.70
CA THR A 68 8.19 -3.10 15.22
C THR A 68 9.06 -1.87 14.93
N SER A 69 8.41 -0.74 14.69
CA SER A 69 9.07 0.54 14.41
C SER A 69 8.45 1.62 15.30
N LEU A 70 9.28 2.25 16.11
CA LEU A 70 8.92 3.44 16.90
C LEU A 70 9.43 4.68 16.16
N GLU A 71 8.64 5.75 16.18
CA GLU A 71 8.99 7.02 15.54
C GLU A 71 8.86 8.16 16.54
N LEU A 72 9.83 9.08 16.48
CA LEU A 72 9.87 10.35 17.19
C LEU A 72 10.26 11.44 16.18
N SER A 73 9.25 12.10 15.61
CA SER A 73 9.40 13.09 14.56
C SER A 73 8.70 14.39 14.94
N SER A 74 9.45 15.50 15.00
CA SER A 74 8.91 16.81 15.38
C SER A 74 9.79 17.98 14.91
N PRO A 75 9.51 18.59 13.75
CA PRO A 75 8.64 18.10 12.67
C PRO A 75 9.40 17.13 11.75
N PRO A 76 8.70 16.25 11.01
CA PRO A 76 9.31 15.41 9.98
C PRO A 76 9.73 16.22 8.75
N ARG A 77 10.46 15.57 7.82
CA ARG A 77 10.79 16.10 6.49
C ARG A 77 9.52 16.29 5.66
N ILE A 78 8.69 15.25 5.63
CA ILE A 78 7.37 15.20 4.99
C ILE A 78 6.49 14.36 5.93
N GLY A 79 5.26 14.82 6.16
CA GLY A 79 4.26 14.20 7.01
C GLY A 79 3.91 15.04 8.24
N THR A 80 3.16 14.42 9.14
CA THR A 80 2.74 15.02 10.42
C THR A 80 3.69 14.63 11.55
N SER A 81 3.82 15.50 12.55
CA SER A 81 4.64 15.16 13.73
C SER A 81 4.06 13.95 14.45
N PHE A 82 4.92 13.00 14.80
CA PHE A 82 4.51 11.72 15.35
C PHE A 82 5.45 11.28 16.47
N ALA A 83 4.89 10.71 17.53
CA ALA A 83 5.65 10.17 18.65
C ALA A 83 4.98 8.90 19.18
N GLY A 84 5.53 7.72 18.86
CA GLY A 84 5.00 6.45 19.36
C GLY A 84 5.28 5.25 18.48
N LEU A 85 4.39 4.25 18.55
CA LEU A 85 4.44 3.04 17.75
C LEU A 85 3.86 3.31 16.36
N ARG A 86 4.76 3.39 15.39
CA ARG A 86 4.45 3.65 13.99
C ARG A 86 3.95 2.38 13.32
N LYS A 87 4.76 1.32 13.37
CA LYS A 87 4.50 0.04 12.69
C LYS A 87 4.77 -1.16 13.57
N PHE A 88 4.04 -2.24 13.31
CA PHE A 88 4.17 -3.52 13.99
C PHE A 88 3.75 -4.65 13.06
N ARG A 89 4.49 -5.75 13.06
CA ARG A 89 4.16 -6.95 12.30
C ARG A 89 4.60 -8.21 13.04
N ILE A 90 3.70 -9.17 13.15
CA ILE A 90 4.03 -10.56 13.47
C ILE A 90 3.91 -11.35 12.18
N PHE A 91 4.92 -12.14 11.87
CA PHE A 91 4.95 -13.04 10.73
C PHE A 91 5.34 -14.44 11.20
N ARG A 92 4.69 -15.46 10.63
CA ARG A 92 5.09 -16.85 10.76
C ARG A 92 5.26 -17.47 9.39
N GLU A 93 6.40 -18.09 9.16
CA GLU A 93 6.70 -18.81 7.93
C GLU A 93 6.71 -20.31 8.17
N GLY A 94 5.70 -21.03 7.67
CA GLY A 94 5.67 -22.48 7.65
C GLY A 94 5.79 -23.04 6.23
N SER A 95 6.01 -24.35 6.13
CA SER A 95 6.12 -25.04 4.84
C SER A 95 4.81 -25.04 4.03
N SER A 96 3.68 -25.31 4.69
CA SER A 96 2.37 -25.41 4.03
C SER A 96 1.53 -24.13 4.13
N TYR A 97 1.82 -23.26 5.10
CA TYR A 97 1.14 -21.99 5.26
C TYR A 97 2.04 -20.95 5.93
N SER A 98 1.80 -19.70 5.60
CA SER A 98 2.37 -18.54 6.28
C SER A 98 1.25 -17.59 6.73
N PHE A 99 1.55 -16.82 7.76
CA PHE A 99 0.60 -15.93 8.39
C PHE A 99 1.29 -14.62 8.79
N MET A 100 0.70 -13.49 8.45
CA MET A 100 1.19 -12.16 8.78
C MET A 100 0.06 -11.34 9.40
N VAL A 101 0.35 -10.62 10.47
CA VAL A 101 -0.60 -9.70 11.14
C VAL A 101 0.10 -8.41 11.49
N GLY A 102 -0.62 -7.29 11.35
CA GLY A 102 -0.11 -5.95 11.61
C GLY A 102 0.03 -5.19 10.30
N ASP A 103 1.11 -4.45 10.13
CA ASP A 103 1.40 -3.70 8.91
C ASP A 103 1.95 -4.65 7.83
N LEU A 104 1.16 -4.83 6.78
CA LEU A 104 1.38 -5.76 5.67
C LEU A 104 2.09 -5.06 4.52
N TYR A 105 3.14 -5.71 4.02
CA TYR A 105 3.92 -5.31 2.85
C TYR A 105 3.98 -6.48 1.88
N GLY A 106 3.99 -6.19 0.58
CA GLY A 106 4.02 -7.21 -0.47
C GLY A 106 3.08 -6.89 -1.62
N GLN A 107 2.98 -7.81 -2.57
CA GLN A 107 2.20 -7.62 -3.78
C GLN A 107 1.56 -8.93 -4.23
N ILE A 108 0.50 -8.82 -5.02
CA ILE A 108 -0.06 -9.93 -5.79
C ILE A 108 0.36 -9.76 -7.25
N GLY A 109 0.81 -10.84 -7.88
CA GLY A 109 1.36 -10.78 -9.23
C GLY A 109 2.54 -9.81 -9.32
N ARG A 110 2.47 -8.87 -10.26
CA ARG A 110 3.46 -7.80 -10.42
C ARG A 110 2.98 -6.46 -9.87
N GLY A 111 1.96 -6.49 -9.01
CA GLY A 111 1.49 -5.33 -8.27
C GLY A 111 0.41 -4.51 -8.98
N LEU A 112 -0.17 -5.01 -10.09
CA LEU A 112 -1.24 -4.32 -10.81
C LEU A 112 -2.55 -4.32 -9.99
N GLY A 113 -2.86 -5.44 -9.33
CA GLY A 113 -4.00 -5.55 -8.42
C GLY A 113 -3.73 -4.95 -7.05
N LEU A 114 -2.73 -5.48 -6.34
CA LEU A 114 -2.32 -5.09 -5.00
C LEU A 114 -0.81 -4.87 -4.94
N ASN A 115 -0.38 -3.69 -4.52
CA ASN A 115 1.03 -3.37 -4.27
C ASN A 115 1.17 -2.55 -2.98
N LEU A 116 1.64 -3.21 -1.92
CA LEU A 116 1.78 -2.68 -0.57
C LEU A 116 3.25 -2.38 -0.30
N TRP A 117 3.59 -1.10 -0.24
CA TRP A 117 4.94 -0.63 0.04
C TRP A 117 4.90 0.73 0.72
N GLU A 118 6.05 1.12 1.21
CA GLU A 118 6.21 2.37 1.95
C GLU A 118 7.51 3.05 1.53
N ASN A 119 7.47 4.37 1.47
CA ASN A 119 8.64 5.22 1.34
C ASN A 119 8.46 6.45 2.21
N GLN A 120 9.09 6.37 3.39
CA GLN A 120 9.08 7.44 4.39
C GLN A 120 9.66 8.76 3.88
N THR A 121 10.56 8.74 2.88
CA THR A 121 11.19 9.97 2.36
C THR A 121 10.18 10.88 1.68
N ILE A 122 9.12 10.31 1.11
CA ILE A 122 8.03 11.03 0.43
C ILE A 122 6.68 10.84 1.14
N ASP A 123 6.72 10.33 2.38
CA ASP A 123 5.54 10.03 3.21
C ASP A 123 4.47 9.17 2.49
N TRP A 124 4.92 8.29 1.59
CA TRP A 124 4.07 7.37 0.87
C TRP A 124 3.93 6.06 1.62
N ASP A 125 2.70 5.63 1.89
CA ASP A 125 2.43 4.37 2.58
C ASP A 125 1.17 3.74 2.04
N SER A 126 1.32 2.68 1.23
CA SER A 126 0.21 1.86 0.74
C SER A 126 0.03 0.57 1.55
N SER A 127 0.69 0.43 2.72
CA SER A 127 0.55 -0.76 3.56
C SER A 127 -0.87 -0.94 4.09
N LEU A 128 -1.22 -2.19 4.37
CA LEU A 128 -2.48 -2.52 5.04
C LEU A 128 -2.21 -2.90 6.49
N ARG A 129 -2.95 -2.34 7.43
CA ARG A 129 -3.00 -2.87 8.80
C ARG A 129 -4.06 -3.96 8.87
N GLY A 130 -3.64 -5.22 8.95
CA GLY A 130 -4.54 -6.35 8.84
C GLY A 130 -3.89 -7.71 8.96
N VAL A 131 -4.39 -8.67 8.17
CA VAL A 131 -3.97 -10.07 8.15
C VAL A 131 -3.69 -10.50 6.70
N TRP A 132 -2.61 -11.25 6.50
CA TRP A 132 -2.30 -11.99 5.27
C TRP A 132 -2.08 -13.45 5.61
N ILE A 133 -2.85 -14.34 5.00
CA ILE A 133 -2.69 -15.78 5.11
C ILE A 133 -2.34 -16.33 3.73
N SER A 134 -1.24 -17.07 3.64
CA SER A 134 -0.87 -17.80 2.44
C SER A 134 -0.89 -19.29 2.75
N ALA A 135 -1.49 -20.10 1.87
CA ALA A 135 -1.57 -21.54 2.06
C ALA A 135 -1.30 -22.28 0.75
N ARG A 136 -0.70 -23.46 0.85
CA ARG A 136 -0.56 -24.42 -0.24
C ARG A 136 -1.39 -25.67 0.05
N PRO A 137 -2.70 -25.66 -0.21
CA PRO A 137 -3.55 -26.83 0.02
C PRO A 137 -3.17 -28.04 -0.85
N ARG A 138 -2.51 -27.82 -1.98
CA ARG A 138 -1.92 -28.84 -2.86
C ARG A 138 -0.58 -28.31 -3.37
N ASP A 139 0.32 -29.20 -3.79
CA ASP A 139 1.66 -28.80 -4.24
C ASP A 139 1.64 -27.78 -5.40
N MET A 140 0.65 -27.90 -6.28
CA MET A 140 0.48 -27.00 -7.43
C MET A 140 -0.43 -25.80 -7.15
N LEU A 141 -1.07 -25.69 -5.98
CA LEU A 141 -2.06 -24.64 -5.73
C LEU A 141 -1.64 -23.80 -4.53
N LYS A 142 -1.41 -22.51 -4.77
CA LYS A 142 -1.22 -21.49 -3.75
C LYS A 142 -2.48 -20.63 -3.63
N VAL A 143 -2.89 -20.32 -2.41
CA VAL A 143 -4.02 -19.44 -2.10
C VAL A 143 -3.57 -18.36 -1.13
N ASP A 144 -3.93 -17.12 -1.42
CA ASP A 144 -3.68 -15.96 -0.56
C ASP A 144 -5.00 -15.30 -0.15
N ILE A 145 -5.15 -15.04 1.14
CA ILE A 145 -6.25 -14.25 1.70
C ILE A 145 -5.63 -13.06 2.42
N VAL A 146 -6.01 -11.85 2.01
CA VAL A 146 -5.52 -10.60 2.59
C VAL A 146 -6.72 -9.77 3.01
N ALA A 147 -6.72 -9.26 4.23
CA ALA A 147 -7.75 -8.33 4.69
C ALA A 147 -7.15 -7.31 5.65
N GLY A 148 -7.44 -6.03 5.46
CA GLY A 148 -6.90 -4.98 6.32
C GLY A 148 -7.43 -3.60 5.98
N LYS A 149 -7.02 -2.61 6.77
CA LYS A 149 -7.28 -1.21 6.51
C LYS A 149 -6.06 -0.54 5.90
N ALA A 150 -6.24 0.20 4.81
CA ALA A 150 -5.27 1.18 4.36
C ALA A 150 -5.30 2.38 5.30
N GLY A 151 -4.13 2.95 5.59
CA GLY A 151 -3.96 4.10 6.49
C GLY A 151 -2.95 5.12 5.95
N GLY A 152 -2.77 5.15 4.63
CA GLY A 152 -1.91 6.09 3.93
C GLY A 152 -2.55 7.47 3.81
N GLY A 153 -1.85 8.37 3.12
CA GLY A 153 -2.44 9.64 2.74
C GLY A 153 -1.83 10.21 1.47
N ARG A 154 -2.45 11.28 0.96
CA ARG A 154 -2.07 11.90 -0.30
C ARG A 154 -1.74 13.37 -0.09
N HIS A 155 -0.73 13.82 -0.82
CA HIS A 155 -0.34 15.21 -0.88
C HIS A 155 -0.94 15.85 -2.11
N LEU A 156 -1.37 17.09 -1.97
CA LEU A 156 -1.63 17.99 -3.06
C LEU A 156 -0.33 18.50 -3.67
N GLY A 157 -0.40 18.87 -4.95
CA GLY A 157 0.66 19.64 -5.57
C GLY A 157 0.81 21.01 -4.89
N ALA A 158 2.01 21.57 -4.94
CA ALA A 158 2.28 22.90 -4.40
C ALA A 158 1.30 23.93 -5.00
N GLY A 159 0.67 24.73 -4.14
CA GLY A 159 -0.30 25.74 -4.52
C GLY A 159 -0.51 26.80 -3.43
N PRO A 160 -1.28 27.86 -3.70
CA PRO A 160 -1.55 28.89 -2.71
C PRO A 160 -2.21 28.28 -1.45
N GLY A 161 -1.57 28.42 -0.29
CA GLY A 161 -2.08 27.89 0.98
C GLY A 161 -1.83 26.40 1.24
N ILE A 162 -1.18 25.69 0.32
CA ILE A 162 -0.88 24.26 0.43
C ILE A 162 0.59 24.08 0.82
N ASP A 163 0.86 23.47 1.99
CA ASP A 163 2.20 22.99 2.35
C ASP A 163 2.37 21.56 1.81
N PRO A 164 3.14 21.34 0.72
CA PRO A 164 3.26 20.01 0.11
C PRO A 164 3.97 19.00 1.02
N ARG A 165 4.50 19.43 2.18
CA ARG A 165 5.06 18.51 3.19
C ARG A 165 3.99 17.87 4.05
N ILE A 166 2.78 18.41 4.14
CA ILE A 166 1.72 17.89 5.00
C ILE A 166 0.77 17.08 4.13
N ARG A 167 0.23 15.98 4.66
CA ARG A 167 -0.80 15.21 3.95
C ARG A 167 -2.10 16.01 3.96
N ASP A 168 -2.69 16.19 2.80
CA ASP A 168 -4.01 16.82 2.65
C ASP A 168 -5.14 15.81 2.82
N PHE A 169 -4.82 14.54 2.58
CA PHE A 169 -5.79 13.46 2.57
C PHE A 169 -5.36 12.25 3.36
N GLU A 170 -6.32 11.63 4.03
CA GLU A 170 -6.15 10.33 4.67
C GLU A 170 -7.00 9.28 3.96
N GLU A 171 -6.45 8.07 3.82
CA GLU A 171 -7.17 6.92 3.30
C GLU A 171 -7.77 6.12 4.48
N ASP A 172 -9.08 5.96 4.50
CA ASP A 172 -9.78 4.98 5.38
C ASP A 172 -10.52 3.99 4.48
N GLU A 173 -9.77 3.00 3.99
CA GLU A 173 -10.29 1.96 3.12
C GLU A 173 -10.07 0.57 3.71
N THR A 174 -11.13 -0.21 3.82
CA THR A 174 -11.06 -1.64 4.08
C THR A 174 -10.83 -2.37 2.77
N VAL A 175 -9.74 -3.13 2.70
CA VAL A 175 -9.36 -3.96 1.55
C VAL A 175 -9.49 -5.43 1.95
N ALA A 176 -10.11 -6.22 1.08
CA ALA A 176 -10.14 -7.68 1.18
C ALA A 176 -9.77 -8.27 -0.19
N LEU A 177 -8.85 -9.24 -0.20
CA LEU A 177 -8.39 -9.92 -1.39
C LEU A 177 -8.38 -11.43 -1.18
N LEU A 178 -8.82 -12.16 -2.19
CA LEU A 178 -8.64 -13.59 -2.35
C LEU A 178 -7.88 -13.82 -3.66
N SER A 179 -6.79 -14.58 -3.62
CA SER A 179 -6.04 -15.00 -4.81
C SER A 179 -5.83 -16.51 -4.81
N GLY A 180 -5.85 -17.10 -6.00
CA GLY A 180 -5.43 -18.47 -6.25
C GLY A 180 -4.44 -18.51 -7.41
N ARG A 181 -3.37 -19.29 -7.26
CA ARG A 181 -2.35 -19.49 -8.28
C ARG A 181 -2.03 -20.97 -8.44
N MET A 182 -2.16 -21.47 -9.65
CA MET A 182 -1.68 -22.78 -10.07
C MET A 182 -0.21 -22.64 -10.51
N GLU A 183 0.69 -23.24 -9.76
CA GLU A 183 2.12 -23.30 -10.03
C GLU A 183 2.44 -24.59 -10.79
N GLN A 184 3.29 -24.49 -11.83
CA GLN A 184 3.72 -25.62 -12.67
C GLN A 184 2.56 -26.41 -13.31
N LEU A 185 1.48 -25.73 -13.75
CA LEU A 185 0.35 -26.36 -14.44
C LEU A 185 0.82 -27.22 -15.64
N MET A 186 1.81 -26.69 -16.35
CA MET A 186 2.71 -27.39 -17.26
C MET A 186 4.13 -26.93 -16.92
N PRO A 187 5.19 -27.61 -17.41
CA PRO A 187 6.57 -27.17 -17.16
C PRO A 187 6.76 -25.70 -17.50
N GLY A 188 7.04 -24.89 -16.47
CA GLY A 188 7.27 -23.45 -16.60
C GLY A 188 6.02 -22.58 -16.71
N VAL A 189 4.80 -23.13 -16.70
CA VAL A 189 3.55 -22.37 -16.83
C VAL A 189 2.86 -22.21 -15.47
N ASN A 190 2.65 -20.96 -15.06
CA ASN A 190 1.88 -20.61 -13.87
C ASN A 190 0.66 -19.76 -14.27
N LEU A 191 -0.51 -20.09 -13.74
CA LEU A 191 -1.74 -19.33 -13.95
C LEU A 191 -2.30 -18.88 -12.61
N GLY A 192 -2.87 -17.68 -12.54
CA GLY A 192 -3.47 -17.17 -11.31
C GLY A 192 -4.66 -16.27 -11.59
N ALA A 193 -5.46 -16.08 -10.54
CA ALA A 193 -6.52 -15.10 -10.52
C ALA A 193 -6.63 -14.50 -9.12
N TYR A 194 -7.25 -13.33 -9.03
CA TYR A 194 -7.58 -12.71 -7.77
C TYR A 194 -8.86 -11.90 -7.86
N LEU A 195 -9.53 -11.78 -6.72
CA LEU A 195 -10.67 -10.92 -6.49
C LEU A 195 -10.32 -9.98 -5.35
N MET A 196 -10.47 -8.68 -5.58
CA MET A 196 -10.27 -7.67 -4.55
C MET A 196 -11.52 -6.83 -4.36
N PHE A 197 -11.87 -6.60 -3.11
CA PHE A 197 -12.95 -5.73 -2.67
C PHE A 197 -12.35 -4.60 -1.85
N MET A 198 -12.80 -3.39 -2.10
CA MET A 198 -12.38 -2.19 -1.37
C MET A 198 -13.63 -1.41 -0.98
N ASN A 199 -13.74 -1.03 0.28
CA ASN A 199 -14.80 -0.16 0.76
C ASN A 199 -14.20 0.87 1.69
N GLY A 200 -14.47 2.14 1.44
CA GLY A 200 -13.85 3.18 2.24
C GLY A 200 -14.51 4.53 2.09
N ASN A 201 -13.98 5.45 2.88
CA ASN A 201 -14.29 6.86 2.82
C ASN A 201 -13.13 7.55 2.10
N ARG A 202 -13.44 8.33 1.07
CA ARG A 202 -12.44 9.14 0.37
C ARG A 202 -12.82 10.60 0.50
N GLN A 203 -11.87 11.42 0.90
CA GLN A 203 -12.02 12.86 0.74
C GLN A 203 -11.98 13.19 -0.76
N TRP A 204 -12.92 14.02 -1.20
CA TRP A 204 -13.18 14.33 -2.59
C TRP A 204 -13.16 15.85 -2.79
N PHE A 205 -12.57 16.30 -3.90
CA PHE A 205 -12.65 17.69 -4.30
C PHE A 205 -13.90 17.93 -5.15
N SER A 206 -14.83 18.73 -4.64
CA SER A 206 -15.79 19.38 -5.52
C SER A 206 -15.10 20.56 -6.22
N VAL A 207 -15.40 20.80 -7.51
CA VAL A 207 -14.79 21.89 -8.32
C VAL A 207 -15.21 23.30 -7.83
N ARG A 208 -15.87 23.44 -6.66
CA ARG A 208 -16.13 24.74 -6.04
C ARG A 208 -14.88 25.20 -5.29
N ARG A 209 -14.41 26.39 -5.66
CA ARG A 209 -13.43 27.23 -4.91
C ARG A 209 -12.83 26.57 -3.66
N GLY A 210 -11.85 25.70 -3.89
CA GLY A 210 -10.62 25.56 -3.13
C GLY A 210 -10.63 25.09 -1.67
N GLU A 211 -11.75 25.03 -0.93
CA GLU A 211 -11.67 24.84 0.54
C GLU A 211 -12.67 23.82 1.14
N ASP A 212 -13.67 23.35 0.39
CA ASP A 212 -14.64 22.35 0.91
C ASP A 212 -14.16 20.91 0.64
N LEU A 213 -13.62 20.26 1.67
CA LEU A 213 -13.26 18.84 1.67
C LEU A 213 -14.47 18.00 2.12
N ASP A 214 -15.16 17.38 1.17
CA ASP A 214 -16.25 16.44 1.46
C ASP A 214 -15.77 14.99 1.43
N THR A 215 -16.30 14.17 2.33
CA THR A 215 -15.97 12.74 2.40
C THR A 215 -17.06 11.92 1.73
N VAL A 216 -16.71 11.14 0.70
CA VAL A 216 -17.63 10.26 -0.03
C VAL A 216 -17.34 8.80 0.26
N LYS A 217 -18.40 7.99 0.35
CA LYS A 217 -18.28 6.54 0.43
C LYS A 217 -18.02 5.94 -0.94
N VAL A 218 -16.95 5.15 -1.04
CA VAL A 218 -16.52 4.49 -2.27
C VAL A 218 -16.47 2.98 -2.05
N SER A 219 -16.97 2.24 -3.04
CA SER A 219 -16.92 0.78 -3.10
C SER A 219 -16.31 0.37 -4.44
N SER A 220 -15.26 -0.44 -4.42
CA SER A 220 -14.60 -0.93 -5.62
C SER A 220 -14.47 -2.45 -5.59
N PHE A 221 -14.66 -3.06 -6.76
CA PHE A 221 -14.40 -4.48 -7.00
C PHE A 221 -13.39 -4.60 -8.14
N LYS A 222 -12.36 -5.44 -7.95
CA LYS A 222 -11.28 -5.66 -8.91
C LYS A 222 -10.99 -7.15 -9.11
N PRO A 223 -11.58 -7.79 -10.15
CA PRO A 223 -11.14 -9.10 -10.60
C PRO A 223 -9.91 -8.98 -11.50
N GLY A 224 -8.93 -9.85 -11.32
CA GLY A 224 -7.74 -9.92 -12.16
C GLY A 224 -7.28 -11.34 -12.44
N VAL A 225 -6.52 -11.49 -13.53
CA VAL A 225 -5.92 -12.75 -13.97
C VAL A 225 -4.44 -12.55 -14.25
N ILE A 226 -3.67 -13.59 -13.97
CA ILE A 226 -2.21 -13.64 -14.10
C ILE A 226 -1.86 -14.86 -14.93
N ALA A 227 -0.95 -14.70 -15.88
CA ALA A 227 -0.33 -15.80 -16.60
C ALA A 227 1.18 -15.57 -16.67
N GLU A 228 1.95 -16.61 -16.40
CA GLU A 228 3.40 -16.58 -16.44
C GLU A 228 3.90 -17.84 -17.12
N MET A 229 4.91 -17.68 -17.97
CA MET A 229 5.54 -18.78 -18.68
C MET A 229 7.05 -18.57 -18.72
N SER A 230 7.79 -19.49 -18.12
CA SER A 230 9.24 -19.49 -18.04
C SER A 230 9.82 -20.66 -18.80
N GLY A 231 10.88 -20.42 -19.55
CA GLY A 231 11.67 -21.44 -20.25
C GLY A 231 13.16 -21.28 -19.98
N ASN A 232 13.99 -22.04 -20.70
CA ASN A 232 15.44 -22.05 -20.47
C ASN A 232 16.13 -20.70 -20.77
N ASN A 233 15.54 -19.89 -21.64
CA ASN A 233 16.13 -18.64 -22.13
C ASN A 233 15.10 -17.52 -22.29
N PHE A 234 13.91 -17.67 -21.71
CA PHE A 234 12.86 -16.66 -21.79
C PHE A 234 11.96 -16.68 -20.54
N ASP A 235 11.34 -15.54 -20.28
CA ASP A 235 10.26 -15.38 -19.30
C ASP A 235 9.18 -14.48 -19.88
N LEU A 236 7.93 -14.92 -19.81
CA LEU A 236 6.76 -14.12 -20.17
C LEU A 236 5.87 -13.95 -18.94
N PHE A 237 5.38 -12.74 -18.74
CA PHE A 237 4.42 -12.41 -17.71
C PHE A 237 3.30 -11.55 -18.31
N PHE A 238 2.07 -11.87 -17.94
CA PHE A 238 0.89 -11.11 -18.30
C PHE A 238 -0.04 -11.02 -17.09
N GLU A 239 -0.53 -9.82 -16.82
CA GLU A 239 -1.56 -9.56 -15.82
C GLU A 239 -2.56 -8.55 -16.36
N THR A 240 -3.84 -8.83 -16.17
CA THR A 240 -4.91 -7.87 -16.47
C THR A 240 -5.90 -7.83 -15.33
N VAL A 241 -6.44 -6.64 -15.08
CA VAL A 241 -7.39 -6.39 -14.01
C VAL A 241 -8.47 -5.46 -14.52
N PHE A 242 -9.70 -5.72 -14.11
CA PHE A 242 -10.82 -4.83 -14.34
C PHE A 242 -11.20 -4.19 -13.02
N ARG A 243 -11.77 -2.99 -13.07
CA ARG A 243 -12.26 -2.29 -11.88
C ARG A 243 -13.69 -1.84 -12.15
N SER A 244 -14.55 -2.07 -11.17
CA SER A 244 -15.87 -1.43 -11.07
C SER A 244 -15.92 -0.67 -9.77
N ASN A 245 -16.19 0.63 -9.84
CA ASN A 245 -16.20 1.56 -8.73
C ASN A 245 -17.58 2.19 -8.59
N THR A 246 -18.04 2.41 -7.37
CA THR A 246 -19.30 3.09 -7.08
C THR A 246 -19.12 4.10 -5.95
N ILE A 247 -19.58 5.33 -6.17
CA ILE A 247 -19.63 6.39 -5.17
C ILE A 247 -21.08 6.49 -4.68
N LYS A 248 -21.29 6.27 -3.37
CA LYS A 248 -22.64 6.06 -2.79
C LYS A 248 -23.30 7.33 -2.26
N ASP A 249 -22.53 8.21 -1.62
CA ASP A 249 -23.09 9.36 -0.88
C ASP A 249 -22.86 10.68 -1.64
N VAL A 250 -23.28 10.74 -2.90
CA VAL A 250 -23.10 11.95 -3.73
C VAL A 250 -24.10 13.07 -3.37
N ASP A 251 -25.24 12.73 -2.76
CA ASP A 251 -26.33 13.67 -2.46
C ASP A 251 -26.00 14.68 -1.35
N SER A 252 -24.94 14.46 -0.57
CA SER A 252 -24.41 15.43 0.40
C SER A 252 -23.68 16.60 -0.27
N LEU A 253 -23.15 16.41 -1.49
CA LEU A 253 -22.29 17.41 -2.15
C LEU A 253 -23.09 18.57 -2.77
N TYR A 254 -24.43 18.47 -2.90
CA TYR A 254 -25.20 19.37 -3.77
C TYR A 254 -26.65 19.71 -3.36
N SER A 255 -27.03 19.63 -2.07
CA SER A 255 -28.41 19.96 -1.66
C SER A 255 -28.78 21.47 -1.68
N VAL A 256 -28.01 22.33 -2.35
CA VAL A 256 -28.33 23.76 -2.54
C VAL A 256 -28.30 24.15 -4.02
N THR A 257 -29.50 24.29 -4.58
CA THR A 257 -29.93 24.54 -5.96
C THR A 257 -29.50 25.90 -6.53
N ALA A 258 -28.25 26.33 -6.38
CA ALA A 258 -27.83 27.68 -6.80
C ALA A 258 -26.89 27.75 -8.01
N PHE A 259 -26.19 26.68 -8.41
CA PHE A 259 -25.21 26.77 -9.51
C PHE A 259 -25.19 25.53 -10.40
N LYS A 260 -25.06 25.76 -11.72
CA LYS A 260 -25.12 24.76 -12.79
C LYS A 260 -24.27 23.52 -12.51
N TRP A 261 -24.95 22.38 -12.59
CA TRP A 261 -24.52 21.04 -12.23
C TRP A 261 -23.49 20.49 -13.23
N TYR A 262 -22.30 20.13 -12.75
CA TYR A 262 -21.48 19.14 -13.46
C TYR A 262 -21.96 17.76 -13.00
N PRO A 263 -22.55 16.93 -13.88
CA PRO A 263 -22.91 15.57 -13.52
C PRO A 263 -21.63 14.77 -13.30
N TYR A 264 -21.48 14.18 -12.12
CA TYR A 264 -20.44 13.18 -11.87
C TYR A 264 -21.05 11.78 -12.01
N GLU A 265 -20.34 10.87 -12.66
CA GLU A 265 -20.80 9.48 -12.81
C GLU A 265 -20.59 8.70 -11.52
N SER A 266 -21.67 8.36 -10.83
CA SER A 266 -21.64 7.58 -9.58
C SER A 266 -21.05 6.17 -9.75
N LYS A 267 -20.94 5.68 -10.98
CA LYS A 267 -20.31 4.41 -11.32
C LYS A 267 -19.21 4.66 -12.32
N GLN A 268 -18.03 4.11 -12.04
CA GLN A 268 -16.90 4.16 -12.94
C GLN A 268 -16.40 2.76 -13.22
N SER A 269 -15.82 2.56 -14.39
CA SER A 269 -15.14 1.32 -14.75
C SER A 269 -13.77 1.61 -15.32
N GLY A 270 -12.86 0.67 -15.17
CA GLY A 270 -11.54 0.79 -15.75
C GLY A 270 -10.85 -0.54 -15.88
N ARG A 271 -9.66 -0.51 -16.47
CA ARG A 271 -8.81 -1.68 -16.65
C ARG A 271 -7.36 -1.34 -16.40
N GLY A 272 -6.59 -2.35 -16.02
CA GLY A 272 -5.14 -2.31 -16.03
C GLY A 272 -4.63 -3.50 -16.83
N LEU A 273 -3.53 -3.32 -17.54
CA LEU A 273 -2.81 -4.36 -18.24
C LEU A 273 -1.32 -4.20 -18.00
N TYR A 274 -0.65 -5.30 -17.67
CA TYR A 274 0.79 -5.38 -17.57
C TYR A 274 1.30 -6.59 -18.33
N PHE A 275 2.28 -6.38 -19.19
CA PHE A 275 3.00 -7.42 -19.90
C PHE A 275 4.50 -7.21 -19.73
N SER A 276 5.24 -8.29 -19.53
CA SER A 276 6.70 -8.31 -19.57
C SER A 276 7.17 -9.55 -20.30
N GLY A 277 8.05 -9.37 -21.27
CA GLY A 277 8.71 -10.45 -21.99
C GLY A 277 10.22 -10.27 -21.95
N SER A 278 10.92 -11.26 -21.43
CA SER A 278 12.38 -11.30 -21.35
C SER A 278 12.91 -12.46 -22.19
N PHE A 279 13.98 -12.23 -22.94
CA PHE A 279 14.71 -13.23 -23.70
C PHE A 279 16.20 -13.07 -23.44
N PHE A 280 16.87 -14.13 -22.98
CA PHE A 280 18.26 -14.09 -22.51
C PHE A 280 19.11 -15.24 -23.09
N PRO A 281 19.57 -15.13 -24.35
CA PRO A 281 20.47 -16.11 -24.94
C PRO A 281 21.90 -15.95 -24.41
N GLY A 282 22.30 -16.81 -23.48
CA GLY A 282 23.67 -16.87 -22.97
C GLY A 282 24.03 -15.69 -22.08
N GLN A 283 24.92 -14.80 -22.53
CA GLN A 283 25.43 -13.66 -21.74
C GLN A 283 24.66 -12.36 -21.96
N TRP A 284 23.76 -12.31 -22.93
CA TRP A 284 22.97 -11.12 -23.27
C TRP A 284 21.50 -11.37 -22.99
N GLY A 285 20.76 -10.31 -22.63
CA GLY A 285 19.33 -10.36 -22.41
C GLY A 285 18.64 -9.08 -22.84
N ILE A 286 17.40 -9.24 -23.33
CA ILE A 286 16.51 -8.15 -23.73
C ILE A 286 15.21 -8.35 -22.98
N THR A 287 14.66 -7.26 -22.42
CA THR A 287 13.34 -7.25 -21.78
C THR A 287 12.49 -6.16 -22.39
N VAL A 288 11.24 -6.49 -22.70
CA VAL A 288 10.21 -5.56 -23.16
C VAL A 288 9.10 -5.54 -22.12
N GLU A 289 8.77 -4.36 -21.62
CA GLU A 289 7.64 -4.15 -20.71
C GLU A 289 6.58 -3.26 -21.36
N LEU A 290 5.31 -3.60 -21.15
CA LEU A 290 4.16 -2.77 -21.50
C LEU A 290 3.28 -2.62 -20.27
N LYS A 291 2.98 -1.36 -19.91
CA LYS A 291 2.13 -1.01 -18.76
C LYS A 291 1.03 -0.07 -19.24
N ASP A 292 -0.22 -0.45 -19.05
CA ASP A 292 -1.40 0.35 -19.39
C ASP A 292 -2.34 0.41 -18.19
N TYR A 293 -2.55 1.60 -17.62
CA TYR A 293 -3.34 1.80 -16.40
C TYR A 293 -4.48 2.78 -16.67
N LEU A 294 -5.64 2.26 -17.05
CA LEU A 294 -6.84 3.01 -17.39
C LEU A 294 -7.94 2.75 -16.37
N PHE A 295 -7.67 3.02 -15.09
CA PHE A 295 -8.61 2.72 -14.01
C PHE A 295 -9.75 3.72 -13.83
N ASP A 296 -9.58 4.92 -14.38
CA ASP A 296 -10.51 6.04 -14.22
C ASP A 296 -11.00 6.56 -15.58
N THR A 297 -11.06 5.69 -16.60
CA THR A 297 -11.69 6.00 -17.90
C THR A 297 -13.21 5.82 -17.80
N SER A 298 -13.88 6.88 -17.37
CA SER A 298 -15.32 7.14 -17.57
C SER A 298 -15.46 8.54 -18.15
#